data_AF-D9SC13-F1
#
_entry.id   AF-D9SC13-F1
#
_cell.length_a   1.000
_cell.length_b   1.000
_cell.length_c   1.000
_cell.angle_alpha   90.00
_cell.angle_beta   90.00
_cell.angle_gamma   90.00
#
_symmetry.space_group_name_H-M   'P 1'
#
loop_
_entity.id
_entity.type
_entity.pdbx_description
1 polymer ?
#
loop_
_entity_poly.entity_id
_entity_poly.type
_entity_poly.pdbx_seq_one_letter_code
_entity_poly.pdbx_strand_id
1 'polypeptide(L)'
;MRKNRQISVFEDKIMDAEDIIENEINPKLNGKDVEEIVQEISATIAECGRIISKHKEERDTLNQEIGAARIKREEANKKRKDRALASEKNRKVEIYKAYAQYLYDALYKKYSTSEAEVRSRLEANMNEIFSTINNGDFSVKINEKYQIDVIANNVNDKVELSEGQGISVIFSFITSMIKMSRENRLSQTDHDLSSDIYPLVMDAPLSKFDKKHIKSVCETIPRLTEQVIIFIKDTDGDLAMEYMGDKIGKSHKIRKISETETVLE
;
A
#
# COMPACT_ATOMS: atom_id res chain seq x y z
N MET A 1 -41.35 -26.16 -59.33
CA MET A 1 -39.91 -26.20 -59.63
C MET A 1 -39.03 -25.36 -58.68
N ARG A 2 -39.43 -24.18 -58.18
CA ARG A 2 -38.60 -23.37 -57.25
C ARG A 2 -38.35 -24.02 -55.87
N LYS A 3 -39.34 -24.71 -55.30
CA LYS A 3 -39.21 -25.42 -53.99
C LYS A 3 -38.15 -26.53 -54.01
N ASN A 4 -38.14 -27.39 -55.03
CA ASN A 4 -37.15 -28.48 -55.14
C ASN A 4 -35.72 -27.96 -55.29
N ARG A 5 -35.54 -26.80 -55.94
CA ARG A 5 -34.22 -26.18 -56.08
C ARG A 5 -33.71 -25.57 -54.77
N GLN A 6 -34.60 -25.04 -53.94
CA GLN A 6 -34.24 -24.61 -52.58
C GLN A 6 -33.91 -25.80 -51.67
N ILE A 7 -34.67 -26.90 -51.77
CA ILE A 7 -34.42 -28.12 -51.00
C ILE A 7 -33.02 -28.67 -51.31
N SER A 8 -32.68 -28.81 -52.60
CA SER A 8 -31.34 -29.26 -53.03
C SER A 8 -30.20 -28.36 -52.53
N VAL A 9 -30.39 -27.04 -52.49
CA VAL A 9 -29.36 -26.12 -51.94
C VAL A 9 -29.22 -26.26 -50.42
N PHE A 10 -30.30 -26.61 -49.71
CA PHE A 10 -30.21 -26.90 -48.28
C PHE A 10 -29.62 -28.28 -48.01
N GLU A 11 -29.90 -29.27 -48.84
CA GLU A 11 -29.28 -30.61 -48.79
C GLU A 11 -27.77 -30.51 -49.01
N ASP A 12 -27.32 -29.74 -50.00
CA ASP A 12 -25.87 -29.51 -50.23
C ASP A 12 -25.21 -28.83 -49.02
N LYS A 13 -25.87 -27.84 -48.40
CA LYS A 13 -25.35 -27.18 -47.19
C LYS A 13 -25.34 -28.07 -45.96
N ILE A 14 -26.30 -28.98 -45.85
CA ILE A 14 -26.34 -29.98 -44.78
C ILE A 14 -25.18 -30.95 -44.99
N MET A 15 -24.98 -31.42 -46.21
CA MET A 15 -23.88 -32.32 -46.55
C MET A 15 -22.52 -31.67 -46.31
N ASP A 16 -22.33 -30.40 -46.69
CA ASP A 16 -21.10 -29.64 -46.39
C ASP A 16 -20.89 -29.47 -44.88
N ALA A 17 -21.97 -29.21 -44.12
CA ALA A 17 -21.89 -29.08 -42.67
C ALA A 17 -21.59 -30.42 -41.98
N GLU A 18 -22.18 -31.51 -42.46
CA GLU A 18 -21.92 -32.88 -42.01
C GLU A 18 -20.46 -33.27 -42.30
N ASP A 19 -19.95 -32.93 -43.48
CA ASP A 19 -18.57 -33.19 -43.87
C ASP A 19 -17.56 -32.40 -43.01
N ILE A 20 -17.85 -31.12 -42.70
CA ILE A 20 -17.05 -30.33 -41.75
C ILE A 20 -17.08 -30.93 -40.35
N ILE A 21 -18.24 -31.39 -39.89
CA ILE A 21 -18.38 -32.04 -38.58
C ILE A 21 -17.53 -33.31 -38.54
N GLU A 22 -17.60 -34.15 -39.57
CA GLU A 22 -16.99 -35.47 -39.57
C GLU A 22 -15.48 -35.42 -39.85
N ASN A 23 -15.02 -34.54 -40.75
CA ASN A 23 -13.64 -34.50 -41.21
C ASN A 23 -12.78 -33.40 -40.56
N GLU A 24 -13.37 -32.33 -40.03
CA GLU A 24 -12.59 -31.26 -39.38
C GLU A 24 -12.78 -31.18 -37.87
N ILE A 25 -14.00 -31.37 -37.38
CA ILE A 25 -14.33 -31.17 -35.96
C ILE A 25 -14.14 -32.46 -35.16
N ASN A 26 -14.72 -33.58 -35.60
CA ASN A 26 -14.60 -34.87 -34.91
C ASN A 26 -13.14 -35.33 -34.71
N PRO A 27 -12.22 -35.18 -35.68
CA PRO A 27 -10.82 -35.59 -35.47
C PRO A 27 -10.09 -34.71 -34.47
N LYS A 28 -10.45 -33.42 -34.37
CA LYS A 28 -9.89 -32.48 -33.39
C LYS A 28 -10.44 -32.72 -31.98
N LEU A 29 -11.61 -33.36 -31.84
CA LEU A 29 -12.24 -33.68 -30.56
C LEU A 29 -11.97 -35.12 -30.08
N ASN A 30 -11.77 -36.08 -31.00
CA ASN A 30 -11.54 -37.49 -30.71
C ASN A 30 -10.06 -37.91 -30.78
N GLY A 31 -9.13 -36.95 -30.71
CA GLY A 31 -7.71 -37.24 -30.64
C GLY A 31 -7.32 -37.83 -29.28
N LYS A 32 -6.38 -38.78 -29.26
CA LYS A 32 -5.79 -39.32 -28.01
C LYS A 32 -5.31 -38.22 -27.07
N ASP A 33 -4.78 -37.13 -27.63
CA ASP A 33 -4.31 -35.96 -26.89
C ASP A 33 -5.45 -35.28 -26.11
N VAL A 34 -6.67 -35.21 -26.65
CA VAL A 34 -7.82 -34.60 -25.96
C VAL A 34 -8.31 -35.49 -24.83
N GLU A 35 -8.36 -36.81 -25.05
CA GLU A 35 -8.75 -37.76 -24.01
C GLU A 35 -7.72 -37.79 -22.86
N GLU A 36 -6.43 -37.73 -23.18
CA GLU A 36 -5.33 -37.63 -22.21
C GLU A 36 -5.40 -36.32 -21.41
N ILE A 37 -5.65 -35.17 -22.07
CA ILE A 37 -5.86 -33.88 -21.41
C ILE A 37 -7.09 -33.93 -20.48
N VAL A 38 -8.21 -34.50 -20.93
CA VAL A 38 -9.43 -34.62 -20.11
C VAL A 38 -9.20 -35.54 -18.90
N GLN A 39 -8.42 -36.61 -19.07
CA GLN A 39 -8.04 -37.50 -17.97
C GLN A 39 -7.11 -36.80 -16.97
N GLU A 40 -6.12 -36.03 -17.44
CA GLU A 40 -5.20 -35.27 -16.60
C GLU A 40 -5.93 -34.16 -15.81
N ILE A 41 -6.84 -33.43 -16.47
CA ILE A 41 -7.71 -32.44 -15.82
C ILE A 41 -8.60 -33.13 -14.79
N SER A 42 -9.19 -34.27 -15.11
CA SER A 42 -10.06 -35.03 -14.19
C SER A 42 -9.28 -35.54 -12.97
N ALA A 43 -8.05 -36.03 -13.17
CA ALA A 43 -7.16 -36.42 -12.09
C ALA A 43 -6.76 -35.22 -11.21
N THR A 44 -6.49 -34.07 -11.82
CA THR A 44 -6.20 -32.82 -11.11
C THR A 44 -7.40 -32.36 -10.30
N ILE A 45 -8.63 -32.40 -10.85
CA ILE A 45 -9.87 -32.08 -10.13
C ILE A 45 -10.07 -33.02 -8.95
N ALA A 46 -9.82 -34.32 -9.12
CA ALA A 46 -9.92 -35.30 -8.05
C ALA A 46 -8.90 -35.02 -6.92
N GLU A 47 -7.65 -34.69 -7.26
CA GLU A 47 -6.63 -34.35 -6.27
C GLU A 47 -6.95 -33.02 -5.57
N CYS A 48 -7.40 -32.00 -6.30
CA CYS A 48 -7.90 -30.76 -5.71
C CYS A 48 -9.08 -31.03 -4.75
N GLY A 49 -10.01 -31.91 -5.12
CA GLY A 49 -11.11 -32.34 -4.26
C GLY A 49 -10.62 -32.99 -2.97
N ARG A 50 -9.60 -33.85 -3.06
CA ARG A 50 -8.98 -34.51 -1.92
C ARG A 50 -8.28 -33.52 -0.98
N ILE A 51 -7.53 -32.57 -1.53
CA ILE A 51 -6.86 -31.49 -0.78
C ILE A 51 -7.89 -30.62 -0.06
N ILE A 52 -8.96 -30.23 -0.75
CA ILE A 52 -10.06 -29.45 -0.15
C ILE A 52 -10.71 -30.21 1.01
N SER A 53 -10.97 -31.51 0.84
CA SER A 53 -11.53 -32.34 1.91
C SER A 53 -10.61 -32.41 3.12
N LYS A 54 -9.32 -32.65 2.89
CA LYS A 54 -8.31 -32.69 3.95
C LYS A 54 -8.24 -31.37 4.73
N HIS A 55 -8.17 -30.24 4.04
CA HIS A 55 -8.15 -28.93 4.70
C HIS A 55 -9.46 -28.60 5.41
N LYS A 56 -10.61 -29.09 4.93
CA LYS A 56 -11.88 -28.97 5.66
C LYS A 56 -11.84 -29.75 6.97
N GLU A 57 -11.36 -30.99 6.96
CA GLU A 57 -11.22 -31.81 8.17
C GLU A 57 -10.24 -31.17 9.16
N GLU A 58 -9.09 -30.68 8.70
CA GLU A 58 -8.12 -29.96 9.53
C GLU A 58 -8.75 -28.71 10.15
N ARG A 59 -9.47 -27.91 9.36
CA ARG A 59 -10.18 -26.71 9.84
C ARG A 59 -11.23 -27.06 10.89
N ASP A 60 -12.00 -28.11 10.66
CA ASP A 60 -13.08 -28.52 11.57
C ASP A 60 -12.50 -29.07 12.89
N THR A 61 -11.38 -29.80 12.82
CA THR A 61 -10.60 -30.24 14.00
C THR A 61 -10.08 -29.04 14.78
N LEU A 62 -9.42 -28.08 14.12
CA LEU A 62 -8.93 -26.85 14.75
C LEU A 62 -10.06 -26.05 15.39
N ASN A 63 -11.22 -25.95 14.73
CA ASN A 63 -12.39 -25.28 15.30
C ASN A 63 -12.90 -25.96 16.57
N GLN A 64 -12.90 -27.30 16.61
CA GLN A 64 -13.25 -28.05 17.82
C GLN A 64 -12.24 -27.83 18.94
N GLU A 65 -10.94 -27.83 18.63
CA GLU A 65 -9.88 -27.53 19.60
C GLU A 65 -9.99 -26.12 20.16
N ILE A 66 -10.26 -25.12 19.32
CA ILE A 66 -10.52 -23.73 19.72
C ILE A 66 -11.74 -23.68 20.67
N GLY A 67 -12.82 -24.38 20.33
CA GLY A 67 -14.01 -24.50 21.17
C GLY A 67 -13.69 -25.09 22.55
N ALA A 68 -12.98 -26.21 22.58
CA ALA A 68 -12.56 -26.87 23.82
C ALA A 68 -11.62 -26.00 24.66
N ALA A 69 -10.67 -25.31 24.04
CA ALA A 69 -9.77 -24.38 24.70
C ALA A 69 -10.52 -23.18 25.29
N ARG A 70 -11.53 -22.66 24.58
CA ARG A 70 -12.39 -21.57 25.06
C ARG A 70 -13.20 -22.00 26.29
N ILE A 71 -13.80 -23.18 26.27
CA ILE A 71 -14.54 -23.73 27.42
C ILE A 71 -13.61 -23.91 28.62
N LYS A 72 -12.43 -24.54 28.44
CA LYS A 72 -11.43 -24.69 29.50
C LYS A 72 -11.00 -23.34 30.09
N ARG A 73 -10.82 -22.31 29.24
CA ARG A 73 -10.50 -20.95 29.67
C ARG A 73 -11.62 -20.34 30.50
N GLU A 74 -12.88 -20.50 30.08
CA GLU A 74 -14.04 -20.00 30.81
C GLU A 74 -14.21 -20.71 32.16
N GLU A 75 -14.07 -22.02 32.23
CA GLU A 75 -14.08 -22.78 33.48
C GLU A 75 -12.95 -22.37 34.43
N ALA A 76 -11.73 -22.22 33.91
CA ALA A 76 -10.59 -21.74 34.69
C ALA A 76 -10.82 -20.31 35.22
N ASN A 77 -11.39 -19.43 34.39
CA ASN A 77 -11.77 -18.08 34.80
C ASN A 77 -12.85 -18.09 35.88
N LYS A 78 -13.85 -18.97 35.77
CA LYS A 78 -14.90 -19.13 36.80
C LYS A 78 -14.29 -19.60 38.12
N LYS A 79 -13.48 -20.67 38.10
CA LYS A 79 -12.76 -21.17 39.29
C LYS A 79 -11.85 -20.10 39.91
N ARG A 80 -11.17 -19.28 39.10
CA ARG A 80 -10.37 -18.14 39.56
C ARG A 80 -11.25 -17.09 40.25
N LYS A 81 -12.38 -16.73 39.66
CA LYS A 81 -13.33 -15.76 40.22
C LYS A 81 -13.90 -16.24 41.55
N ASP A 82 -14.28 -17.51 41.64
CA ASP A 82 -14.79 -18.13 42.88
C ASP A 82 -13.72 -18.09 44.00
N ARG A 83 -12.46 -18.41 43.68
CA ARG A 83 -11.33 -18.29 44.63
C ARG A 83 -10.97 -16.85 44.96
N ALA A 84 -11.23 -15.90 44.06
CA ALA A 84 -10.96 -14.49 44.30
C ALA A 84 -11.97 -13.86 45.27
N LEU A 85 -13.19 -14.39 45.35
CA LEU A 85 -14.21 -13.97 46.32
C LEU A 85 -13.94 -14.49 47.74
N ALA A 86 -13.03 -15.47 47.92
CA ALA A 86 -12.71 -16.07 49.21
C ALA A 86 -11.80 -15.20 50.12
N SER A 87 -11.23 -14.10 49.60
CA SER A 87 -10.38 -13.20 50.37
C SER A 87 -10.56 -11.74 49.91
N GLU A 88 -10.65 -10.81 50.86
CA GLU A 88 -10.74 -9.37 50.57
C GLU A 88 -9.55 -8.89 49.71
N LYS A 89 -8.36 -9.44 49.93
CA LYS A 89 -7.15 -9.13 49.14
C LYS A 89 -7.31 -9.58 47.69
N ASN A 90 -7.82 -10.79 47.46
CA ASN A 90 -8.05 -11.29 46.10
C ASN A 90 -9.16 -10.50 45.38
N ARG A 91 -10.19 -10.07 46.12
CA ARG A 91 -11.24 -9.20 45.58
C ARG A 91 -10.66 -7.87 45.09
N LYS A 92 -9.78 -7.23 45.87
CA LYS A 92 -9.08 -6.00 45.47
C LYS A 92 -8.23 -6.21 44.20
N VAL A 93 -7.49 -7.32 44.12
CA VAL A 93 -6.68 -7.65 42.95
C VAL A 93 -7.53 -7.84 41.69
N GLU A 94 -8.67 -8.53 41.76
CA GLU A 94 -9.56 -8.68 40.59
C GLU A 94 -10.18 -7.35 40.14
N ILE A 95 -10.53 -6.45 41.08
CA ILE A 95 -10.99 -5.09 40.73
C ILE A 95 -9.88 -4.32 39.97
N TYR A 96 -8.64 -4.34 40.49
CA TYR A 96 -7.53 -3.65 39.83
C TYR A 96 -7.22 -4.23 38.46
N LYS A 97 -7.27 -5.55 38.32
CA LYS A 97 -7.10 -6.21 37.03
C LYS A 97 -8.20 -5.81 36.05
N ALA A 98 -9.46 -5.78 36.47
CA ALA A 98 -10.57 -5.35 35.62
C ALA A 98 -10.41 -3.90 35.17
N TYR A 99 -9.98 -3.02 36.08
CA TYR A 99 -9.71 -1.62 35.76
C TYR A 99 -8.54 -1.46 34.78
N ALA A 100 -7.42 -2.17 35.00
CA ALA A 100 -6.27 -2.15 34.12
C ALA A 100 -6.62 -2.70 32.72
N GLN A 101 -7.42 -3.77 32.65
CA GLN A 101 -7.88 -4.33 31.38
C GLN A 101 -8.77 -3.33 30.63
N TYR A 102 -9.73 -2.71 31.32
CA TYR A 102 -10.59 -1.70 30.71
C TYR A 102 -9.78 -0.51 30.16
N LEU A 103 -8.81 -0.02 30.94
CA LEU A 103 -7.94 1.07 30.50
C LEU A 103 -7.09 0.67 29.30
N TYR A 104 -6.51 -0.53 29.32
CA TYR A 104 -5.77 -1.08 28.19
C TYR A 104 -6.65 -1.16 26.94
N ASP A 105 -7.85 -1.75 27.04
CA ASP A 105 -8.74 -1.91 25.89
C ASP A 105 -9.17 -0.55 25.32
N ALA A 106 -9.44 0.44 26.19
CA ALA A 106 -9.79 1.79 25.77
C ALA A 106 -8.62 2.51 25.07
N LEU A 107 -7.41 2.42 25.63
CA LEU A 107 -6.21 3.02 25.04
C LEU A 107 -5.83 2.33 23.73
N TYR A 108 -5.88 1.00 23.69
CA TYR A 108 -5.58 0.22 22.50
C TYR A 108 -6.55 0.55 21.37
N LYS A 109 -7.86 0.61 21.66
CA LYS A 109 -8.86 1.02 20.67
C LYS A 109 -8.58 2.42 20.13
N LYS A 110 -8.31 3.39 21.02
CA LYS A 110 -7.99 4.77 20.60
C LYS A 110 -6.72 4.80 19.75
N TYR A 111 -5.67 4.10 20.18
CA TYR A 111 -4.41 4.00 19.45
C TYR A 111 -4.61 3.39 18.06
N SER A 112 -5.22 2.21 17.95
CA SER A 112 -5.39 1.51 16.67
C SER A 112 -6.27 2.29 15.69
N THR A 113 -7.33 2.94 16.17
CA THR A 113 -8.16 3.81 15.31
C THR A 113 -7.37 5.02 14.84
N SER A 114 -6.69 5.73 15.75
CA SER A 114 -5.88 6.90 15.41
C SER A 114 -4.71 6.55 14.48
N GLU A 115 -4.07 5.40 14.68
CA GLU A 115 -2.97 4.90 13.84
C GLU A 115 -3.45 4.65 12.41
N ALA A 116 -4.59 3.97 12.25
CA ALA A 116 -5.18 3.70 10.94
C ALA A 116 -5.57 5.00 10.20
N GLU A 117 -6.17 5.96 10.92
CA GLU A 117 -6.52 7.27 10.37
C GLU A 117 -5.27 8.05 9.93
N VAL A 118 -4.23 8.11 10.77
CA VAL A 118 -2.96 8.77 10.45
C VAL A 118 -2.29 8.11 9.24
N ARG A 119 -2.28 6.77 9.17
CA ARG A 119 -1.72 6.03 8.02
C ARG A 119 -2.47 6.33 6.73
N SER A 120 -3.81 6.32 6.77
CA SER A 120 -4.64 6.64 5.61
C SER A 120 -4.44 8.09 5.14
N ARG A 121 -4.35 9.05 6.07
CA ARG A 121 -4.04 10.45 5.74
C ARG A 121 -2.65 10.61 5.14
N LEU A 122 -1.66 9.89 5.67
CA LEU A 122 -0.29 9.90 5.13
C LEU A 122 -0.26 9.35 3.70
N GLU A 123 -0.90 8.20 3.45
CA GLU A 123 -0.99 7.62 2.11
C GLU A 123 -1.69 8.55 1.12
N ALA A 124 -2.78 9.19 1.52
CA ALA A 124 -3.52 10.14 0.67
C ALA A 124 -2.66 11.37 0.31
N ASN A 125 -2.02 11.99 1.31
CA ASN A 125 -1.13 13.13 1.09
C ASN A 125 0.08 12.76 0.23
N MET A 126 0.63 11.56 0.45
CA MET A 126 1.76 11.07 -0.32
C MET A 126 1.38 10.85 -1.78
N ASN A 127 0.20 10.29 -2.06
CA ASN A 127 -0.30 10.13 -3.42
C ASN A 127 -0.54 11.48 -4.13
N GLU A 128 -1.09 12.47 -3.43
CA GLU A 128 -1.31 13.82 -3.99
C GLU A 128 0.01 14.47 -4.43
N ILE A 129 1.02 14.44 -3.56
CA ILE A 129 2.34 15.03 -3.83
C ILE A 129 3.10 14.21 -4.88
N PHE A 130 3.11 12.88 -4.73
CA PHE A 130 3.83 11.99 -5.64
C PHE A 130 3.28 12.03 -7.07
N SER A 131 1.95 12.14 -7.22
CA SER A 131 1.30 12.33 -8.52
C SER A 131 1.70 13.67 -9.16
N THR A 132 1.88 14.73 -8.36
CA THR A 132 2.32 16.04 -8.85
C THR A 132 3.77 15.99 -9.36
N ILE A 133 4.62 15.22 -8.68
CA ILE A 133 6.05 15.09 -9.04
C ILE A 133 6.26 14.17 -10.24
N ASN A 134 5.54 13.04 -10.31
CA ASN A 134 5.72 11.99 -11.33
C ASN A 134 4.58 11.93 -12.35
N ASN A 135 3.84 13.02 -12.54
CA ASN A 135 2.77 13.15 -13.55
C ASN A 135 1.59 12.16 -13.44
N GLY A 136 1.40 11.51 -12.30
CA GLY A 136 0.24 10.66 -12.03
C GLY A 136 0.29 9.23 -12.59
N ASP A 137 1.44 8.80 -13.12
CA ASP A 137 1.60 7.43 -13.66
C ASP A 137 1.67 6.36 -12.56
N PHE A 138 1.97 6.77 -11.33
CA PHE A 138 2.21 5.89 -10.19
C PHE A 138 1.42 6.32 -8.96
N SER A 139 1.07 5.34 -8.13
CA SER A 139 0.49 5.53 -6.81
C SER A 139 1.31 4.82 -5.74
N VAL A 140 1.11 5.22 -4.49
CA VAL A 140 1.78 4.69 -3.32
C VAL A 140 0.77 3.98 -2.43
N LYS A 141 1.14 2.83 -1.89
CA LYS A 141 0.41 2.16 -0.81
C LYS A 141 1.29 1.93 0.41
N ILE A 142 0.73 2.13 1.59
CA ILE A 142 1.40 1.97 2.88
C ILE A 142 0.71 0.84 3.64
N ASN A 143 1.43 -0.25 3.89
CA ASN A 143 0.87 -1.38 4.63
C ASN A 143 0.93 -1.16 6.16
N GLU A 144 0.38 -2.10 6.93
CA GLU A 144 0.35 -2.03 8.41
C GLU A 144 1.75 -1.99 9.05
N LYS A 145 2.78 -2.46 8.34
CA LYS A 145 4.18 -2.39 8.77
C LYS A 145 4.90 -1.13 8.26
N TYR A 146 4.16 -0.17 7.73
CA TYR A 146 4.67 1.06 7.11
C TYR A 146 5.66 0.82 5.96
N GLN A 147 5.56 -0.34 5.29
CA GLN A 147 6.27 -0.56 4.04
C GLN A 147 5.54 0.19 2.94
N ILE A 148 6.31 0.91 2.14
CA ILE A 148 5.82 1.76 1.07
C ILE A 148 6.04 1.02 -0.24
N ASP A 149 4.94 0.65 -0.89
CA ASP A 149 4.94 0.04 -2.22
C ASP A 149 4.52 1.08 -3.26
N VAL A 150 5.20 1.10 -4.40
CA VAL A 150 4.79 1.92 -5.55
C VAL A 150 4.11 1.03 -6.58
N ILE A 151 2.95 1.47 -7.02
CA ILE A 151 2.08 0.76 -7.96
C ILE A 151 1.99 1.58 -9.23
N ALA A 152 2.27 0.95 -10.38
CA ALA A 152 2.04 1.58 -11.66
C ALA A 152 0.55 1.52 -12.01
N ASN A 153 -0.07 2.66 -12.26
CA ASN A 153 -1.54 2.77 -12.37
C ASN A 153 -2.11 2.04 -13.60
N ASN A 154 -1.29 1.82 -14.64
CA ASN A 154 -1.66 1.14 -15.87
C ASN A 154 -1.72 -0.39 -15.75
N VAL A 155 -0.86 -1.01 -14.93
CA VAL A 155 -0.81 -2.47 -14.72
C VAL A 155 -1.31 -2.89 -13.34
N ASN A 156 -1.50 -1.94 -12.42
CA ASN A 156 -1.94 -2.16 -11.04
C ASN A 156 -1.07 -3.19 -10.29
N ASP A 157 0.23 -3.15 -10.55
CA ASP A 157 1.22 -4.03 -9.92
C ASP A 157 2.40 -3.23 -9.37
N LYS A 158 3.13 -3.84 -8.43
CA LYS A 158 4.35 -3.28 -7.87
C LYS A 158 5.42 -3.16 -8.95
N VAL A 159 6.15 -2.06 -8.91
CA VAL A 159 7.23 -1.80 -9.86
C VAL A 159 8.55 -1.54 -9.16
N GLU A 160 9.64 -1.96 -9.80
CA GLU A 160 10.97 -1.51 -9.41
C GLU A 160 11.16 -0.04 -9.77
N LEU A 161 11.76 0.72 -8.86
CA LEU A 161 11.93 2.16 -9.00
C LEU A 161 13.30 2.46 -9.60
N SER A 162 13.35 3.42 -10.52
CA SER A 162 14.61 4.09 -10.85
C SER A 162 15.13 4.90 -9.65
N GLU A 163 16.41 5.30 -9.67
CA GLU A 163 16.98 6.15 -8.61
C GLU A 163 16.15 7.42 -8.36
N GLY A 164 15.77 8.12 -9.43
CA GLY A 164 14.97 9.35 -9.34
C GLY A 164 13.57 9.11 -8.77
N GLN A 165 12.91 8.01 -9.15
CA GLN A 165 11.61 7.64 -8.59
C GLN A 165 11.71 7.25 -7.11
N GLY A 166 12.76 6.54 -6.72
CA GLY A 166 13.04 6.24 -5.31
C GLY A 166 13.18 7.51 -4.48
N ILE A 167 13.89 8.52 -5.01
CA ILE A 167 14.02 9.82 -4.35
C ILE A 167 12.67 10.56 -4.32
N SER A 168 11.88 10.52 -5.40
CA SER A 168 10.51 11.08 -5.41
C SER A 168 9.62 10.49 -4.31
N VAL A 169 9.72 9.18 -4.04
CA VAL A 169 8.98 8.52 -2.96
C VAL A 169 9.41 9.06 -1.60
N ILE A 170 10.72 9.06 -1.31
CA ILE A 170 11.27 9.59 -0.05
C ILE A 170 10.84 11.04 0.16
N PHE A 171 10.94 11.83 -0.90
CA PHE A 171 10.58 13.22 -0.89
C PHE A 171 9.08 13.44 -0.63
N SER A 172 8.22 12.67 -1.28
CA SER A 172 6.77 12.71 -1.06
C SER A 172 6.41 12.31 0.37
N PHE A 173 7.14 11.36 0.96
CA PHE A 173 6.97 10.99 2.36
C PHE A 173 7.31 12.15 3.30
N ILE A 174 8.49 12.75 3.18
CA ILE A 174 8.93 13.87 4.04
C ILE A 174 7.95 15.06 3.93
N THR A 175 7.61 15.44 2.72
CA THR A 175 6.69 16.56 2.46
C THR A 175 5.27 16.28 2.95
N SER A 176 4.79 15.03 2.86
CA SER A 176 3.50 14.62 3.44
C SER A 176 3.49 14.72 4.96
N MET A 177 4.57 14.30 5.62
CA MET A 177 4.69 14.46 7.08
C MET A 177 4.65 15.94 7.49
N ILE A 178 5.36 16.80 6.75
CA ILE A 178 5.36 18.25 7.04
C ILE A 178 3.96 18.84 6.81
N LYS A 179 3.29 18.48 5.70
CA LYS A 179 1.92 18.90 5.40
C LYS A 179 0.97 18.49 6.52
N MET A 180 1.01 17.23 6.95
CA MET A 180 0.17 16.72 8.05
C MET A 180 0.43 17.45 9.37
N SER A 181 1.70 17.70 9.71
CA SER A 181 2.07 18.45 10.91
C SER A 181 1.46 19.85 10.89
N ARG A 182 1.55 20.54 9.75
CA ARG A 182 0.98 21.89 9.55
C ARG A 182 -0.54 21.90 9.68
N GLU A 183 -1.23 20.95 9.06
CA GLU A 183 -2.69 20.83 9.12
C GLU A 183 -3.21 20.54 10.53
N ASN A 184 -2.53 19.65 11.26
CA ASN A 184 -2.90 19.33 12.64
C ASN A 184 -2.79 20.56 13.55
N ARG A 185 -1.81 21.46 13.33
CA ARG A 185 -1.72 22.73 14.05
C ARG A 185 -2.90 23.66 13.75
N LEU A 186 -3.24 23.82 12.46
CA LEU A 186 -4.31 24.74 12.03
C LEU A 186 -5.71 24.28 12.49
N SER A 187 -5.87 23.00 12.80
CA SER A 187 -7.15 22.41 13.20
C SER A 187 -7.36 22.34 14.72
N GLN A 188 -6.32 22.56 15.54
CA GLN A 188 -6.45 22.60 16.99
C GLN A 188 -6.76 24.04 17.45
N THR A 189 -7.90 24.22 18.13
CA THR A 189 -8.31 25.50 18.76
C THR A 189 -7.57 25.81 20.05
N ASP A 190 -6.97 24.79 20.69
CA ASP A 190 -6.10 24.96 21.85
C ASP A 190 -4.65 24.86 21.40
N HIS A 191 -3.87 25.90 21.73
CA HIS A 191 -2.43 25.96 21.58
C HIS A 191 -1.75 24.86 22.42
N ASP A 192 -1.76 23.62 21.96
CA ASP A 192 -0.92 22.58 22.54
C ASP A 192 0.54 22.85 22.12
N LEU A 193 1.40 22.94 23.12
CA LEU A 193 2.73 23.59 23.12
C LEU A 193 3.83 22.79 22.37
N SER A 194 3.56 22.15 21.24
CA SER A 194 4.57 21.26 20.60
C SER A 194 4.64 21.26 19.06
N SER A 195 3.88 22.07 18.34
CA SER A 195 4.04 22.19 16.88
C SER A 195 5.13 23.20 16.52
N ASP A 196 6.35 22.93 16.97
CA ASP A 196 7.53 23.67 16.50
C ASP A 196 7.81 23.27 15.06
N ILE A 197 7.76 24.24 14.15
CA ILE A 197 8.03 24.03 12.73
C ILE A 197 9.52 24.24 12.55
N TYR A 198 10.22 23.12 12.44
CA TYR A 198 11.64 23.11 12.18
C TYR A 198 11.89 23.39 10.68
N PRO A 199 12.97 24.11 10.34
CA PRO A 199 13.37 24.28 8.94
C PRO A 199 13.68 22.94 8.28
N LEU A 200 13.28 22.79 7.02
CA LEU A 200 13.69 21.67 6.19
C LEU A 200 15.07 21.97 5.60
N VAL A 201 16.10 21.25 6.06
CA VAL A 201 17.48 21.38 5.54
C VAL A 201 17.77 20.21 4.62
N MET A 202 18.20 20.49 3.39
CA MET A 202 18.50 19.46 2.39
C MET A 202 19.87 19.67 1.75
N ASP A 203 20.62 18.57 1.63
CA ASP A 203 21.89 18.51 0.91
C ASP A 203 21.68 17.90 -0.48
N ALA A 204 22.01 18.69 -1.50
CA ALA A 204 21.91 18.38 -2.92
C ALA A 204 20.60 17.66 -3.35
N PRO A 205 19.39 18.11 -2.90
CA PRO A 205 18.14 17.39 -3.12
C PRO A 205 17.75 17.24 -4.60
N LEU A 206 18.34 18.06 -5.47
CA LEU A 206 18.00 18.14 -6.90
C LEU A 206 18.95 17.33 -7.80
N SER A 207 20.10 16.89 -7.29
CA SER A 207 21.23 16.38 -8.09
C SER A 207 20.97 15.09 -8.89
N LYS A 208 19.91 14.36 -8.54
CA LYS A 208 19.50 13.10 -9.19
C LYS A 208 18.23 13.23 -10.03
N PHE A 209 17.63 14.42 -10.06
CA PHE A 209 16.42 14.68 -10.80
C PHE A 209 16.72 15.24 -12.19
N ASP A 210 15.86 14.91 -13.15
CA ASP A 210 15.87 15.62 -14.44
C ASP A 210 15.23 17.01 -14.30
N LYS A 211 15.33 17.83 -15.35
CA LYS A 211 14.81 19.21 -15.36
C LYS A 211 13.31 19.29 -15.01
N LYS A 212 12.52 18.28 -15.41
CA LYS A 212 11.06 18.28 -15.20
C LYS A 212 10.74 18.02 -13.73
N HIS A 213 11.40 17.04 -13.13
CA HIS A 213 11.24 16.72 -11.71
C HIS A 213 11.80 17.83 -10.82
N ILE A 214 12.95 18.43 -11.19
CA ILE A 214 13.50 19.61 -10.49
C ILE A 214 12.44 20.72 -10.42
N LYS A 215 11.79 21.03 -11.55
CA LYS A 215 10.71 22.03 -11.58
C LYS A 215 9.58 21.70 -10.61
N SER A 216 9.03 20.48 -10.66
CA SER A 216 7.94 20.06 -9.77
C SER A 216 8.34 20.14 -8.29
N VAL A 217 9.56 19.73 -7.94
CA VAL A 217 10.11 19.84 -6.60
C VAL A 217 10.21 21.30 -6.18
N CYS A 218 10.80 22.15 -7.03
CA CYS A 218 11.01 23.57 -6.74
C CYS A 218 9.70 24.34 -6.53
N GLU A 219 8.65 23.99 -7.27
CA GLU A 219 7.33 24.60 -7.10
C GLU A 219 6.62 24.09 -5.85
N THR A 220 6.82 22.81 -5.47
CA THR A 220 6.05 22.14 -4.42
C THR A 220 6.59 22.44 -3.01
N ILE A 221 7.90 22.36 -2.79
CA ILE A 221 8.49 22.55 -1.44
C ILE A 221 8.06 23.86 -0.79
N PRO A 222 8.22 25.03 -1.43
CA PRO A 222 8.02 26.31 -0.76
C PRO A 222 6.56 26.52 -0.34
N ARG A 223 5.62 25.74 -0.89
CA ARG A 223 4.20 25.80 -0.52
C ARG A 223 3.85 24.94 0.70
N LEU A 224 4.65 23.91 0.99
CA LEU A 224 4.35 22.93 2.03
C LEU A 224 5.05 23.25 3.36
N THR A 225 6.22 23.86 3.29
CA THR A 225 7.09 24.13 4.45
C THR A 225 7.23 25.64 4.70
N GLU A 226 7.38 26.07 5.96
CA GLU A 226 7.56 27.51 6.27
C GLU A 226 8.99 28.02 5.99
N GLN A 227 10.00 27.19 6.21
CA GLN A 227 11.40 27.53 5.92
C GLN A 227 12.14 26.33 5.34
N VAL A 228 12.87 26.58 4.25
CA VAL A 228 13.74 25.57 3.59
C VAL A 228 15.13 26.15 3.41
N ILE A 229 16.13 25.32 3.70
CA ILE A 229 17.55 25.61 3.46
C ILE A 229 18.08 24.52 2.54
N ILE A 230 18.55 24.92 1.35
CA ILE A 230 19.02 24.01 0.32
C ILE A 230 20.50 24.27 0.07
N PHE A 231 21.31 23.22 0.17
CA PHE A 231 22.69 23.21 -0.33
C PHE A 231 22.69 22.53 -1.71
N ILE A 232 23.09 23.24 -2.74
CA ILE A 232 23.09 22.74 -4.13
C ILE A 232 24.34 23.21 -4.87
N LYS A 233 24.74 22.45 -5.88
CA LYS A 233 25.80 22.85 -6.82
C LYS A 233 25.26 23.87 -7.83
N ASP A 234 26.15 24.68 -8.38
CA ASP A 234 25.83 25.73 -9.36
C ASP A 234 24.93 25.22 -10.51
N THR A 235 25.19 24.01 -11.04
CA THR A 235 24.41 23.44 -12.17
C THR A 235 22.92 23.26 -11.88
N ASP A 236 22.58 22.72 -10.70
CA ASP A 236 21.18 22.51 -10.30
C ASP A 236 20.61 23.80 -9.67
N GLY A 237 21.49 24.64 -9.13
CA GLY A 237 21.20 25.96 -8.59
C GLY A 237 20.60 26.91 -9.61
N ASP A 238 21.14 26.95 -10.82
CA ASP A 238 20.60 27.81 -11.89
C ASP A 238 19.14 27.45 -12.23
N LEU A 239 18.82 26.15 -12.29
CA LEU A 239 17.45 25.68 -12.51
C LEU A 239 16.54 25.98 -11.30
N ALA A 240 17.05 25.83 -10.08
CA ALA A 240 16.29 26.19 -8.89
C ALA A 240 15.98 27.70 -8.84
N MET A 241 16.96 28.55 -9.18
CA MET A 241 16.77 30.00 -9.28
C MET A 241 15.72 30.36 -10.34
N GLU A 242 15.69 29.65 -11.46
CA GLU A 242 14.68 29.83 -12.51
C GLU A 242 13.25 29.48 -12.01
N TYR A 243 13.09 28.35 -11.32
CA TYR A 243 11.76 27.84 -10.96
C TYR A 243 11.20 28.30 -9.61
N MET A 244 12.05 28.65 -8.64
CA MET A 244 11.63 29.10 -7.30
C MET A 244 12.24 30.45 -6.90
N GLY A 245 12.83 31.20 -7.84
CA GLY A 245 13.51 32.46 -7.56
C GLY A 245 12.64 33.48 -6.82
N ASP A 246 11.34 33.50 -7.07
CA ASP A 246 10.37 34.37 -6.39
C ASP A 246 10.12 33.99 -4.91
N LYS A 247 10.53 32.79 -4.50
CA LYS A 247 10.44 32.28 -3.11
C LYS A 247 11.76 32.37 -2.35
N ILE A 248 12.86 32.71 -3.02
CA ILE A 248 14.19 32.76 -2.40
C ILE A 248 14.33 34.05 -1.60
N GLY A 249 14.38 33.92 -0.26
CA GLY A 249 14.59 35.05 0.63
C GLY A 249 16.06 35.46 0.78
N LYS A 250 16.98 34.49 0.76
CA LYS A 250 18.44 34.70 0.81
C LYS A 250 19.14 33.62 -0.02
N SER A 251 20.21 34.01 -0.69
CA SER A 251 21.10 33.11 -1.41
C SER A 251 22.54 33.46 -1.04
N HIS A 252 23.36 32.43 -0.83
CA HIS A 252 24.77 32.57 -0.45
C HIS A 252 25.61 31.58 -1.26
N LYS A 253 26.83 31.98 -1.61
CA LYS A 253 27.79 31.12 -2.31
C LYS A 253 28.84 30.61 -1.34
N ILE A 254 29.05 29.30 -1.33
CA ILE A 254 30.13 28.68 -0.55
C ILE A 254 31.38 28.65 -1.43
N ARG A 255 32.38 29.49 -1.12
CA ARG A 255 33.67 29.51 -1.82
C ARG A 255 34.70 28.70 -1.07
N LYS A 256 35.24 27.66 -1.72
CA LYS A 256 36.36 26.86 -1.20
C LYS A 256 37.65 27.67 -1.24
N ILE A 257 38.30 27.82 -0.09
CA ILE A 257 39.64 28.44 0.03
C ILE A 257 40.70 27.34 0.04
N SER A 258 40.48 26.27 0.83
CA SER A 258 41.36 25.11 0.92
C SER A 258 40.54 23.84 1.17
N GLU A 259 41.20 22.69 1.37
CA GLU A 259 40.52 21.43 1.72
C GLU A 259 39.82 21.48 3.09
N THR A 260 40.21 22.41 3.97
CA THR A 260 39.65 22.53 5.33
C THR A 260 39.00 23.88 5.59
N GLU A 261 38.99 24.79 4.61
CA GLU A 261 38.50 26.16 4.79
C GLU A 261 37.56 26.57 3.66
N THR A 262 36.39 27.08 4.05
CA THR A 262 35.33 27.55 3.16
C THR A 262 34.75 28.83 3.75
N VAL A 263 34.40 29.78 2.88
CA VAL A 263 33.77 31.05 3.28
C VAL A 263 32.41 31.16 2.60
N LEU A 264 31.45 31.72 3.33
CA LEU A 264 30.11 32.02 2.87
C LEU A 264 30.08 33.47 2.37
N GLU A 265 29.74 33.66 1.09
CA GLU A 265 29.59 34.96 0.43
C GLU A 265 28.12 35.27 0.12
#